data_AF-A0A355QJ44-F1
#
_entry.id   AF-A0A355QJ44-F1
#
_cell.length_a   1.000
_cell.length_b   1.000
_cell.length_c   1.000
_cell.angle_alpha   90.00
_cell.angle_beta   90.00
_cell.angle_gamma   90.00
#
_symmetry.space_group_name_H-M   'P 1'
#
loop_
_entity.id
_entity.type
_entity.pdbx_description
1 polymer ?
#
loop_
_entity_poly.entity_id
_entity_poly.type
_entity_poly.pdbx_seq_one_letter_code
_entity_poly.pdbx_strand_id
1 'polypeptide(L)'
;PDEVVPATGHQAGFWGGASAADERAARALARVVGLLGEGSVRLPEWRGGRDPVDQLVLVPLTGGVGEVGRVDAPPSDAPPWPGVLPPPSPAAVHADPVPAELLDDRGRPVRVDGRGVLSAAPVALRVDGRGVHVAAWAGPWPVDERWWDPRRHRRRVRLQVVADDGVARLLVLEAGCWRVAATYD
;
A
#
# COMPACT_ATOMS: atom_id res chain seq x y z
N PRO A 1 16.08 58.45 -15.04
CA PRO A 1 15.04 57.41 -15.10
C PRO A 1 15.55 56.17 -14.35
N ASP A 2 15.00 55.93 -13.16
CA ASP A 2 15.36 54.77 -12.35
C ASP A 2 14.45 53.60 -12.75
N GLU A 3 15.03 52.60 -13.39
CA GLU A 3 14.30 51.40 -13.83
C GLU A 3 14.11 50.46 -12.64
N VAL A 4 12.84 50.20 -12.31
CA VAL A 4 12.47 49.23 -11.26
C VAL A 4 12.43 47.85 -11.91
N VAL A 5 13.41 47.01 -11.57
CA VAL A 5 13.47 45.61 -12.01
C VAL A 5 12.78 44.73 -10.95
N PRO A 6 11.89 43.79 -11.34
CA PRO A 6 11.26 42.89 -10.39
C PRO A 6 12.31 41.98 -9.73
N ALA A 7 12.26 41.89 -8.40
CA ALA A 7 13.10 40.99 -7.63
C ALA A 7 12.74 39.53 -7.95
N THR A 8 13.63 38.81 -8.63
CA THR A 8 13.52 37.36 -8.90
C THR A 8 14.05 36.50 -7.74
N GLY A 9 14.08 37.06 -6.52
CA GLY A 9 14.52 36.35 -5.32
C GLY A 9 13.54 35.23 -4.96
N HIS A 10 14.02 33.98 -4.96
CA HIS A 10 13.25 32.85 -4.45
C HIS A 10 13.18 32.93 -2.93
N GLN A 11 12.02 33.32 -2.40
CA GLN A 11 11.79 33.39 -0.95
C GLN A 11 11.38 32.01 -0.45
N ALA A 12 12.20 31.41 0.42
CA ALA A 12 11.87 30.15 1.09
C ALA A 12 10.54 30.34 1.85
N GLY A 13 9.55 29.51 1.52
CA GLY A 13 8.23 29.61 2.14
C GLY A 13 8.31 29.20 3.60
N PHE A 14 7.87 30.09 4.49
CA PHE A 14 7.87 29.84 5.94
C PHE A 14 6.83 28.79 6.35
N TRP A 15 5.81 28.57 5.50
CA TRP A 15 4.80 27.51 5.63
C TRP A 15 4.42 26.96 4.26
N GLY A 16 4.63 25.67 4.02
CA GLY A 16 4.19 24.98 2.80
C GLY A 16 4.91 25.36 1.49
N GLY A 17 5.99 26.16 1.55
CA GLY A 17 6.89 26.38 0.42
C GLY A 17 8.17 25.54 0.55
N ALA A 18 8.98 25.50 -0.51
CA ALA A 18 10.24 24.76 -0.53
C ALA A 18 11.13 25.15 0.65
N SER A 19 11.39 24.19 1.54
CA SER A 19 12.25 24.35 2.69
C SER A 19 13.70 24.04 2.34
N ALA A 20 14.64 24.47 3.19
CA ALA A 20 16.04 24.06 3.07
C ALA A 20 16.22 22.53 3.15
N ALA A 21 15.28 21.81 3.77
CA ALA A 21 15.27 20.35 3.79
C ALA A 21 14.85 19.80 2.41
N ASP A 22 13.82 20.37 1.79
CA ASP A 22 13.35 19.98 0.46
C ASP A 22 14.42 20.20 -0.59
N GLU A 23 15.13 21.34 -0.53
CA GLU A 23 16.26 21.59 -1.43
C GLU A 23 17.41 20.59 -1.23
N ARG A 24 17.70 20.22 0.03
CA ARG A 24 18.74 19.22 0.31
C ARG A 24 18.33 17.84 -0.21
N ALA A 25 17.08 17.44 -0.01
CA ALA A 25 16.52 16.20 -0.54
C ALA A 25 16.59 16.22 -2.07
N ALA A 26 16.18 17.32 -2.70
CA ALA A 26 16.26 17.54 -4.13
C ALA A 26 17.69 17.36 -4.67
N ARG A 27 18.68 18.02 -4.07
CA ARG A 27 20.09 17.85 -4.47
C ARG A 27 20.59 16.42 -4.27
N ALA A 28 20.19 15.75 -3.19
CA ALA A 28 20.58 14.37 -2.94
C ALA A 28 20.01 13.41 -3.99
N LEU A 29 18.73 13.55 -4.35
CA LEU A 29 18.08 12.73 -5.37
C LEU A 29 18.69 12.97 -6.76
N ALA A 30 18.93 14.24 -7.14
CA ALA A 30 19.64 14.56 -8.38
C ALA A 30 21.02 13.89 -8.45
N ARG A 31 21.76 13.88 -7.34
CA ARG A 31 23.07 13.23 -7.28
C ARG A 31 22.96 11.72 -7.49
N VAL A 32 21.97 11.06 -6.87
CA VAL A 32 21.75 9.61 -7.07
C VAL A 32 21.44 9.31 -8.53
N VAL A 33 20.55 10.08 -9.16
CA VAL A 33 20.23 9.93 -10.60
C VAL A 33 21.46 10.17 -11.48
N GLY A 34 22.26 11.20 -11.20
CA GLY A 34 23.49 11.47 -11.95
C GLY A 34 24.55 10.36 -11.83
N LEU A 35 24.58 9.63 -10.71
CA LEU A 35 25.52 8.52 -10.48
C LEU A 35 25.02 7.19 -11.02
N LEU A 36 23.72 6.90 -10.92
CA LEU A 36 23.13 5.60 -11.25
C LEU A 36 22.33 5.58 -12.56
N GLY A 37 22.16 6.73 -13.21
CA GLY A 37 21.39 6.88 -14.43
C GLY A 37 19.91 7.17 -14.19
N GLU A 38 19.20 7.47 -15.28
CA GLU A 38 17.76 7.74 -15.27
C GLU A 38 16.96 6.53 -14.79
N GLY A 39 15.89 6.77 -14.02
CA GLY A 39 15.02 5.72 -13.47
C GLY A 39 15.58 4.96 -12.26
N SER A 40 16.79 5.30 -11.81
CA SER A 40 17.39 4.77 -10.57
C SER A 40 16.66 5.22 -9.30
N VAL A 41 16.00 6.38 -9.36
CA VAL A 41 15.12 6.90 -8.32
C VAL A 41 13.68 6.84 -8.81
N ARG A 42 12.79 6.32 -7.98
CA ARG A 42 11.35 6.24 -8.26
C ARG A 42 10.57 6.90 -7.13
N LEU A 43 9.49 7.58 -7.50
CA LEU A 43 8.56 8.20 -6.58
C LEU A 43 7.21 7.47 -6.64
N PRO A 44 6.50 7.35 -5.50
CA PRO A 44 5.14 6.83 -5.50
C PRO A 44 4.19 7.87 -6.11
N GLU A 45 3.30 7.41 -6.98
CA GLU A 45 2.21 8.19 -7.57
C GLU A 45 0.89 7.48 -7.28
N TRP A 46 -0.11 8.21 -6.79
CA TRP A 46 -1.44 7.66 -6.54
C TRP A 46 -2.19 7.38 -7.84
N ARG A 47 -2.63 6.13 -8.01
CA ARG A 47 -3.48 5.71 -9.14
C ARG A 47 -4.86 5.24 -8.69
N GLY A 48 -5.08 5.18 -7.38
CA GLY A 48 -6.28 4.59 -6.79
C GLY A 48 -6.32 3.07 -7.01
N GLY A 49 -7.32 2.42 -6.43
CA GLY A 49 -7.40 0.97 -6.46
C GLY A 49 -8.10 0.43 -5.22
N ARG A 50 -8.36 -0.88 -5.23
CA ARG A 50 -9.11 -1.55 -4.15
C ARG A 50 -8.17 -2.16 -3.13
N ASP A 51 -7.02 -2.68 -3.58
CA ASP A 51 -5.98 -3.24 -2.72
C ASP A 51 -4.88 -2.20 -2.48
N PRO A 52 -4.20 -2.24 -1.32
CA PRO A 52 -3.07 -1.35 -1.03
C PRO A 52 -1.97 -1.39 -2.10
N VAL A 53 -1.76 -2.55 -2.75
CA VAL A 53 -0.75 -2.72 -3.82
C VAL A 53 -1.13 -2.01 -5.12
N ASP A 54 -2.43 -1.80 -5.37
CA ASP A 54 -2.90 -1.17 -6.60
C ASP A 54 -2.93 0.37 -6.48
N GLN A 55 -3.01 0.88 -5.24
CA GLN A 55 -3.25 2.29 -4.97
C GLN A 55 -2.11 3.23 -5.38
N LEU A 56 -0.86 2.73 -5.37
CA LEU A 56 0.34 3.48 -5.66
C LEU A 56 1.15 2.78 -6.75
N VAL A 57 1.73 3.55 -7.66
CA VAL A 57 2.71 3.04 -8.63
C VAL A 57 4.03 3.77 -8.46
N LEU A 58 5.14 3.07 -8.60
CA LEU A 58 6.47 3.68 -8.56
C LEU A 58 6.86 4.16 -9.96
N VAL A 59 6.79 5.47 -10.18
CA VAL A 59 7.20 6.10 -11.43
C VAL A 59 8.65 6.59 -11.35
N PRO A 60 9.43 6.49 -12.44
CA PRO A 60 10.74 7.13 -12.52
C PRO A 60 10.65 8.62 -12.21
N LEU A 61 11.57 9.13 -11.39
CA LEU A 61 11.76 10.57 -11.27
C LEU A 61 12.22 11.11 -12.63
N THR A 62 11.32 11.80 -13.32
CA THR A 62 11.59 12.47 -14.61
C THR A 62 11.45 13.98 -14.40
N GLY A 63 12.45 14.77 -14.82
CA GLY A 63 12.44 16.22 -14.66
C GLY A 63 13.17 16.77 -13.42
N GLY A 64 13.17 18.10 -13.30
CA GLY A 64 13.91 18.85 -12.26
C GLY A 64 13.36 18.58 -10.87
N VAL A 65 14.28 18.40 -9.91
CA VAL A 65 14.00 17.92 -8.55
C VAL A 65 13.18 18.90 -7.66
N GLY A 66 12.69 19.99 -8.23
CA GLY A 66 11.84 20.98 -7.56
C GLY A 66 10.39 20.54 -7.38
N GLU A 67 9.92 19.51 -8.08
CA GLU A 67 8.55 18.96 -7.94
C GLU A 67 8.46 17.79 -6.97
N VAL A 68 9.56 17.39 -6.34
CA VAL A 68 9.68 16.15 -5.54
C VAL A 68 8.99 16.22 -4.17
N GLY A 69 8.20 17.27 -3.94
CA GLY A 69 7.48 17.50 -2.69
C GLY A 69 6.02 17.03 -2.67
N ARG A 70 5.43 16.66 -3.81
CA ARG A 70 4.01 16.28 -3.87
C ARG A 70 3.85 14.94 -4.55
N VAL A 71 3.86 13.88 -3.75
CA VAL A 71 3.07 12.70 -4.12
C VAL A 71 1.64 13.21 -4.25
N ASP A 72 1.06 13.14 -5.45
CA ASP A 72 -0.34 13.50 -5.64
C ASP A 72 -1.16 12.64 -4.67
N ALA A 73 -1.63 13.26 -3.58
CA ALA A 73 -2.51 12.61 -2.65
C ALA A 73 -3.83 12.29 -3.37
N PRO A 74 -4.57 11.24 -2.97
CA PRO A 74 -5.94 11.07 -3.45
C PRO A 74 -6.69 12.40 -3.31
N PRO A 75 -7.46 12.83 -4.33
CA PRO A 75 -8.33 13.98 -4.18
C PRO A 75 -9.24 13.75 -2.98
N SER A 76 -9.31 14.71 -2.05
CA SER A 76 -10.09 14.57 -0.81
C SER A 76 -11.56 14.22 -1.06
N ASP A 77 -12.07 14.60 -2.23
CA ASP A 77 -13.48 14.52 -2.60
C ASP A 77 -13.75 13.39 -3.62
N ALA A 78 -12.75 12.59 -3.98
CA ALA A 78 -12.95 11.46 -4.88
C ALA A 78 -13.72 10.33 -4.14
N PRO A 79 -14.79 9.77 -4.72
CA PRO A 79 -15.49 8.65 -4.11
C PRO A 79 -14.54 7.45 -3.99
N PRO A 80 -14.60 6.69 -2.89
CA PRO A 80 -13.72 5.54 -2.69
C PRO A 80 -13.98 4.49 -3.78
N TRP A 81 -12.92 3.82 -4.21
CA TRP A 81 -13.05 2.65 -5.07
C TRP A 81 -13.98 1.63 -4.39
N PRO A 82 -14.98 1.06 -5.08
CA PRO A 82 -15.84 0.08 -4.45
C PRO A 82 -15.01 -1.08 -3.86
N GLY A 83 -15.23 -1.44 -2.60
CA GLY A 83 -14.41 -2.45 -1.93
C GLY A 83 -12.95 -2.05 -1.70
N VAL A 84 -12.64 -0.75 -1.62
CA VAL A 84 -11.36 -0.28 -1.07
C VAL A 84 -11.24 -0.68 0.40
N LEU A 85 -10.03 -1.01 0.84
CA LEU A 85 -9.77 -1.24 2.26
C LEU A 85 -9.93 0.07 3.05
N PRO A 86 -10.67 0.08 4.17
CA PRO A 86 -10.80 1.29 4.99
C PRO A 86 -9.47 1.67 5.65
N PRO A 87 -9.32 2.95 6.07
CA PRO A 87 -8.17 3.36 6.87
C PRO A 87 -8.12 2.61 8.21
N PRO A 88 -6.94 2.52 8.85
CA PRO A 88 -5.67 3.12 8.44
C PRO A 88 -5.02 2.40 7.26
N SER A 89 -4.15 3.11 6.53
CA SER A 89 -3.27 2.45 5.56
C SER A 89 -2.24 1.57 6.28
N PRO A 90 -1.84 0.43 5.70
CA PRO A 90 -0.77 -0.39 6.25
C PRO A 90 0.58 0.34 6.22
N ALA A 91 1.44 0.01 7.18
CA ALA A 91 2.81 0.52 7.24
C ALA A 91 3.70 -0.04 6.12
N ALA A 92 3.45 -1.30 5.73
CA ALA A 92 4.15 -1.95 4.62
C ALA A 92 3.18 -2.75 3.74
N VAL A 93 3.33 -2.61 2.42
CA VAL A 93 2.62 -3.41 1.41
C VAL A 93 3.63 -4.32 0.73
N HIS A 94 3.35 -5.63 0.70
CA HIS A 94 4.25 -6.62 0.11
C HIS A 94 4.00 -6.70 -1.39
N ALA A 95 4.99 -6.30 -2.20
CA ALA A 95 4.90 -6.40 -3.66
C ALA A 95 4.69 -7.85 -4.13
N ASP A 96 5.37 -8.79 -3.46
CA ASP A 96 5.15 -10.22 -3.58
C ASP A 96 4.50 -10.75 -2.28
N PRO A 97 3.18 -10.97 -2.24
CA PRO A 97 2.50 -11.39 -1.02
C PRO A 97 3.00 -12.75 -0.50
N VAL A 98 3.39 -12.77 0.78
CA VAL A 98 4.06 -13.89 1.44
C VAL A 98 3.06 -15.01 1.72
N PRO A 99 3.29 -16.27 1.31
CA PRO A 99 2.41 -17.39 1.64
C PRO A 99 2.18 -17.55 3.14
N ALA A 100 0.94 -17.84 3.52
CA ALA A 100 0.56 -18.04 4.90
C ALA A 100 -0.42 -19.19 5.09
N GLU A 101 -0.45 -19.76 6.30
CA GLU A 101 -1.49 -20.69 6.74
C GLU A 101 -2.27 -20.05 7.89
N LEU A 102 -3.58 -19.89 7.69
CA LEU A 102 -4.49 -19.49 8.74
C LEU A 102 -5.18 -20.75 9.28
N LEU A 103 -5.07 -21.00 10.59
CA LEU A 103 -5.47 -22.27 11.21
C LEU A 103 -6.56 -22.07 12.27
N ASP A 104 -7.44 -23.08 12.39
CA ASP A 104 -8.47 -23.17 13.41
C ASP A 104 -7.99 -23.82 14.72
N ASP A 105 -8.89 -23.91 15.70
CA ASP A 105 -8.69 -24.54 17.02
C ASP A 105 -8.21 -26.00 16.96
N ARG A 106 -8.40 -26.69 15.84
CA ARG A 106 -7.99 -28.08 15.58
C ARG A 106 -6.75 -28.15 14.69
N GLY A 107 -6.10 -27.02 14.40
CA GLY A 107 -4.93 -26.95 13.53
C GLY A 107 -5.23 -27.18 12.06
N ARG A 108 -6.50 -27.04 11.62
CA ARG A 108 -6.91 -27.21 10.23
C ARG A 108 -6.89 -25.86 9.51
N PRO A 109 -6.56 -25.82 8.21
CA PRO A 109 -6.64 -24.59 7.42
C PRO A 109 -8.05 -23.99 7.40
N VAL A 110 -8.15 -22.72 7.79
CA VAL A 110 -9.37 -21.91 7.66
C VAL A 110 -9.61 -21.62 6.18
N ARG A 111 -10.81 -21.93 5.70
CA ARG A 111 -11.25 -21.66 4.32
C ARG A 111 -12.37 -20.64 4.31
N VAL A 112 -12.66 -20.10 3.14
CA VAL A 112 -13.84 -19.24 2.90
C VAL A 112 -14.69 -19.90 1.83
N ASP A 113 -15.97 -20.11 2.12
CA ASP A 113 -16.90 -20.74 1.19
C ASP A 113 -17.35 -19.78 0.06
N GLY A 114 -18.25 -20.25 -0.81
CA GLY A 114 -18.80 -19.45 -1.92
C GLY A 114 -19.58 -18.21 -1.46
N ARG A 115 -20.12 -18.22 -0.23
CA ARG A 115 -20.91 -17.13 0.35
C ARG A 115 -20.07 -16.14 1.16
N GLY A 116 -18.75 -16.36 1.23
CA GLY A 116 -17.86 -15.50 1.99
C GLY A 116 -17.84 -15.82 3.48
N VAL A 117 -18.20 -17.03 3.90
CA VAL A 117 -18.20 -17.44 5.31
C VAL A 117 -16.92 -18.22 5.63
N LEU A 118 -16.27 -17.88 6.76
CA LEU A 118 -15.12 -18.63 7.26
C LEU A 118 -15.55 -20.02 7.75
N SER A 119 -14.76 -21.04 7.45
CA SER A 119 -15.03 -22.42 7.87
C SER A 119 -14.93 -22.62 9.39
N ALA A 120 -14.15 -21.79 10.08
CA ALA A 120 -13.96 -21.78 11.53
C ALA A 120 -13.32 -20.45 11.96
N ALA A 121 -13.35 -20.17 13.27
CA ALA A 121 -12.63 -19.03 13.82
C ALA A 121 -11.10 -19.26 13.73
N PRO A 122 -10.33 -18.29 13.20
CA PRO A 122 -8.89 -18.38 13.16
C PRO A 122 -8.28 -18.21 14.56
N VAL A 123 -7.32 -19.06 14.90
CA VAL A 123 -6.61 -19.04 16.20
C VAL A 123 -5.10 -18.96 16.06
N ALA A 124 -4.56 -19.32 14.89
CA ALA A 124 -3.13 -19.25 14.62
C ALA A 124 -2.88 -18.84 13.17
N LEU A 125 -1.82 -18.07 12.97
CA LEU A 125 -1.29 -17.68 11.67
C LEU A 125 0.14 -18.19 11.57
N ARG A 126 0.48 -18.87 10.48
CA ARG A 126 1.86 -19.26 10.15
C ARG A 126 2.32 -18.53 8.90
N VAL A 127 3.47 -17.88 8.98
CA VAL A 127 4.12 -17.19 7.86
C VAL A 127 5.57 -17.63 7.84
N ASP A 128 6.05 -18.12 6.70
CA ASP A 128 7.43 -18.64 6.53
C ASP A 128 7.86 -19.62 7.63
N GLY A 129 6.96 -20.52 8.04
CA GLY A 129 7.21 -21.52 9.08
C GLY A 129 7.15 -21.01 10.52
N ARG A 130 7.02 -19.70 10.75
CA ARG A 130 6.84 -19.11 12.08
C ARG A 130 5.36 -18.95 12.40
N GLY A 131 4.92 -19.54 13.51
CA GLY A 131 3.54 -19.43 14.01
C GLY A 131 3.37 -18.33 15.06
N VAL A 132 2.24 -17.64 15.00
CA VAL A 132 1.77 -16.66 16.00
C VAL A 132 0.30 -16.92 16.32
N HIS A 133 -0.14 -16.57 17.53
CA HIS A 133 -1.56 -16.70 17.89
C HIS A 133 -2.36 -15.52 17.37
N VAL A 134 -3.56 -15.80 16.88
CA VAL A 134 -4.51 -14.77 16.45
C VAL A 134 -5.23 -14.25 17.69
N ALA A 135 -4.99 -12.99 18.03
CA ALA A 135 -5.64 -12.30 19.15
C ALA A 135 -7.00 -11.73 18.73
N ALA A 136 -7.10 -11.18 17.52
CA ALA A 136 -8.34 -10.65 16.96
C ALA A 136 -8.31 -10.70 15.43
N TRP A 137 -9.47 -10.60 14.79
CA TRP A 137 -9.58 -10.54 13.34
C TRP A 137 -10.84 -9.77 12.90
N ALA A 138 -10.81 -9.25 11.68
CA ALA A 138 -11.94 -8.56 11.05
C ALA A 138 -12.09 -9.00 9.58
N GLY A 139 -13.34 -9.02 9.11
CA GLY A 139 -13.74 -9.60 7.82
C GLY A 139 -14.56 -10.89 8.03
N PRO A 140 -14.56 -11.82 7.07
CA PRO A 140 -13.94 -11.71 5.75
C PRO A 140 -14.62 -10.67 4.86
N TRP A 141 -13.85 -9.99 4.01
CA TRP A 141 -14.36 -9.07 2.99
C TRP A 141 -14.11 -9.64 1.59
N PRO A 142 -15.13 -10.28 0.97
CA PRO A 142 -15.02 -10.78 -0.39
C PRO A 142 -14.92 -9.64 -1.40
N VAL A 143 -14.08 -9.85 -2.41
CA VAL A 143 -13.95 -8.98 -3.58
C VAL A 143 -14.05 -9.86 -4.82
N ASP A 144 -15.02 -9.54 -5.67
CA ASP A 144 -15.27 -10.26 -6.91
C ASP A 144 -15.16 -9.29 -8.09
N GLU A 145 -14.16 -9.50 -8.93
CA GLU A 145 -13.81 -8.62 -10.03
C GLU A 145 -14.01 -9.32 -11.36
N ARG A 146 -14.54 -8.56 -12.33
CA ARG A 146 -14.73 -9.03 -13.70
C ARG A 146 -15.51 -10.34 -13.75
N TRP A 147 -16.51 -10.49 -12.88
CA TRP A 147 -17.40 -11.65 -12.80
C TRP A 147 -18.11 -11.99 -14.13
N TRP A 148 -18.20 -11.00 -15.02
CA TRP A 148 -18.74 -11.14 -16.38
C TRP A 148 -17.74 -11.68 -17.42
N ASP A 149 -16.44 -11.73 -17.11
CA ASP A 149 -15.39 -12.21 -18.01
C ASP A 149 -14.68 -13.42 -17.40
N PRO A 150 -15.01 -14.65 -17.81
CA PRO A 150 -14.42 -15.87 -17.24
C PRO A 150 -12.90 -15.95 -17.33
N ARG A 151 -12.25 -15.25 -18.27
CA ARG A 151 -10.78 -15.26 -18.42
C ARG A 151 -10.09 -14.25 -17.50
N ARG A 152 -10.81 -13.21 -17.10
CA ARG A 152 -10.29 -12.14 -16.24
C ARG A 152 -10.95 -12.12 -14.86
N HIS A 153 -11.87 -13.04 -14.60
CA HIS A 153 -12.57 -13.21 -13.35
C HIS A 153 -11.56 -13.44 -12.24
N ARG A 154 -11.66 -12.62 -11.19
CA ARG A 154 -10.77 -12.68 -10.05
C ARG A 154 -11.59 -12.58 -8.78
N ARG A 155 -11.56 -13.65 -7.98
CA ARG A 155 -12.23 -13.71 -6.68
C ARG A 155 -11.21 -13.77 -5.57
N ARG A 156 -11.28 -12.81 -4.66
CA ARG A 156 -10.40 -12.66 -3.51
C ARG A 156 -11.21 -12.50 -2.23
N VAL A 157 -10.61 -12.84 -1.10
CA VAL A 157 -11.18 -12.55 0.22
C VAL A 157 -10.10 -11.93 1.08
N ARG A 158 -10.41 -10.80 1.72
CA ARG A 158 -9.51 -10.13 2.64
C ARG A 158 -9.88 -10.45 4.07
N LEU A 159 -8.88 -10.60 4.92
CA LEU A 159 -9.05 -10.77 6.36
C LEU A 159 -7.95 -9.98 7.05
N GLN A 160 -8.31 -9.12 8.01
CA GLN A 160 -7.32 -8.49 8.86
C GLN A 160 -7.14 -9.33 10.12
N VAL A 161 -5.89 -9.59 10.50
CA VAL A 161 -5.52 -10.41 11.65
C VAL A 161 -4.59 -9.62 12.54
N VAL A 162 -4.93 -9.52 13.82
CA VAL A 162 -4.04 -9.02 14.88
C VAL A 162 -3.49 -10.25 15.59
N ALA A 163 -2.16 -10.35 15.63
CA ALA A 163 -1.49 -11.45 16.32
C ALA A 163 -0.90 -11.01 17.67
N ASP A 164 -0.56 -11.99 18.50
CA ASP A 164 0.04 -11.80 19.82
C ASP A 164 1.49 -11.27 19.79
N ASP A 165 2.12 -11.25 18.62
CA ASP A 165 3.42 -10.60 18.38
C ASP A 165 3.32 -9.07 18.23
N GLY A 166 2.13 -8.50 18.43
CA GLY A 166 1.87 -7.06 18.34
C GLY A 166 1.71 -6.56 16.91
N VAL A 167 1.78 -7.43 15.91
CA VAL A 167 1.74 -7.05 14.49
C VAL A 167 0.38 -7.41 13.89
N ALA A 168 -0.26 -6.43 13.28
CA ALA A 168 -1.47 -6.66 12.50
C ALA A 168 -1.13 -6.89 11.02
N ARG A 169 -1.88 -7.75 10.34
CA ARG A 169 -1.60 -8.22 8.98
C ARG A 169 -2.87 -8.22 8.15
N LEU A 170 -2.77 -7.77 6.91
CA LEU A 170 -3.79 -7.97 5.90
C LEU A 170 -3.51 -9.28 5.16
N LEU A 171 -4.39 -10.26 5.33
CA LEU A 171 -4.37 -11.50 4.58
C LEU A 171 -5.29 -11.40 3.36
N VAL A 172 -4.85 -12.01 2.26
CA VAL A 172 -5.63 -12.20 1.03
C VAL A 172 -5.70 -13.69 0.74
N LEU A 173 -6.92 -14.23 0.61
CA LEU A 173 -7.20 -15.55 0.09
C LEU A 173 -7.53 -15.44 -1.39
N GLU A 174 -6.75 -16.12 -2.21
CA GLU A 174 -6.98 -16.23 -3.65
C GLU A 174 -6.59 -17.63 -4.13
N ALA A 175 -7.39 -18.21 -5.03
CA ALA A 175 -7.18 -19.58 -5.52
C ALA A 175 -6.96 -20.63 -4.41
N GLY A 176 -7.58 -20.42 -3.24
CA GLY A 176 -7.48 -21.33 -2.10
C GLY A 176 -6.23 -21.17 -1.23
N CYS A 177 -5.36 -20.20 -1.52
CA CYS A 177 -4.13 -19.93 -0.77
C CYS A 177 -4.22 -18.59 -0.04
N TRP A 178 -3.89 -18.60 1.25
CA TRP A 178 -3.72 -17.37 2.03
C TRP A 178 -2.33 -16.78 1.81
N ARG A 179 -2.26 -15.45 1.73
CA ARG A 179 -1.02 -14.68 1.65
C ARG A 179 -1.09 -13.43 2.50
N VAL A 180 0.03 -13.00 3.09
CA VAL A 180 0.19 -11.70 3.73
C VAL A 180 0.44 -10.66 2.64
N ALA A 181 -0.53 -9.77 2.44
CA ALA A 181 -0.45 -8.69 1.45
C ALA A 181 0.09 -7.39 2.05
N ALA A 182 -0.16 -7.16 3.34
CA ALA A 182 0.33 -5.96 4.02
C ALA A 182 0.49 -6.17 5.54
N THR A 183 1.29 -5.32 6.16
CA THR A 183 1.57 -5.32 7.60
C THR A 183 1.27 -3.94 8.20
N TYR A 184 0.72 -3.93 9.40
CA TYR A 184 0.49 -2.77 10.25
C TYR A 184 1.37 -2.95 11.50
N ASP A 185 2.19 -1.96 11.81
CA ASP A 185 3.04 -1.89 13.01
C ASP A 185 2.74 -0.63 13.84
#